data_AF-A0A9N9SLS7-F1
#
_entry.id   AF-A0A9N9SLS7-F1
#
_cell.length_a   1.000
_cell.length_b   1.000
_cell.length_c   1.000
_cell.angle_alpha   90.00
_cell.angle_beta   90.00
_cell.angle_gamma   90.00
#
_symmetry.space_group_name_H-M   'P 1'
#
loop_
_entity.id
_entity.type
_entity.pdbx_description
1 polymer ?
#
loop_
_entity_poly.entity_id
_entity_poly.type
_entity_poly.pdbx_seq_one_letter_code
_entity_poly.pdbx_strand_id
1 'polypeptide(L)'
;MSDYGINRKKLDPKKKNFTIVKETITGTDGRSFSGSKTEGSLKLGLSNDTPKKQPTILLKAREPNAEDVSASPKRNQKDDHVHTTVASSKDEANTLPTLKIMSKAMKLIDEGVICTESLQDYFNENNEFLIVGVVGAQGVGKSTIMNLLSYSKITEDLKKEIFKTENNSISKECDIKILTEHFEKVDLKQDEKLRKEIFKIETSEDIERGFNRTQGIDIYVTPNRLILLDCQPISSVSVLEELIKSETKRTNLVSEFIPLENSGEIQGLQLTTFLMSVCHVLILVQDWFLDSNVVRFLHTAEMLKPTIPNPEDEITDHFPHLMIMHNRAQMEDFSPSKFKTMQQVYKTLFDKSKLNIKSEIGLGSGRLISYLNSDNCGRPINLFLVPEINLNSNDIYTGHPPLEEIIAKLRANILGCTRNSLTHVQLTERTWLLYCAKVWDTVKKSSFFVEYTKLMP
;
A
#
# COMPACT_ATOMS: atom_id res chain seq x y z
N MET A 1 -76.32 -8.01 -0.08
CA MET A 1 -76.01 -7.17 1.11
C MET A 1 -74.56 -7.45 1.45
N SER A 2 -73.57 -6.60 1.20
CA SER A 2 -73.52 -5.18 0.88
C SER A 2 -72.34 -4.91 -0.06
N ASP A 3 -72.62 -4.14 -1.10
CA ASP A 3 -71.68 -3.53 -2.04
C ASP A 3 -70.67 -2.60 -1.35
N TYR A 4 -69.49 -2.40 -1.94
CA TYR A 4 -69.11 -1.13 -2.61
C TYR A 4 -67.61 -1.14 -2.97
N GLY A 5 -67.34 -1.08 -4.27
CA GLY A 5 -66.03 -0.76 -4.82
C GLY A 5 -65.75 0.75 -4.78
N ILE A 6 -64.48 1.13 -4.67
CA ILE A 6 -64.02 2.51 -4.87
C ILE A 6 -62.69 2.53 -5.66
N ASN A 7 -62.82 2.98 -6.90
CA ASN A 7 -61.97 3.89 -7.68
C ASN A 7 -60.44 3.66 -7.80
N ARG A 8 -60.05 3.02 -8.91
CA ARG A 8 -58.82 3.35 -9.64
C ARG A 8 -59.02 4.66 -10.42
N LYS A 9 -58.40 5.76 -9.96
CA LYS A 9 -58.27 6.99 -10.76
C LYS A 9 -57.09 6.87 -11.73
N LYS A 10 -57.41 6.92 -13.03
CA LYS A 10 -56.49 7.31 -14.11
C LYS A 10 -56.01 8.74 -13.87
N LEU A 11 -54.72 8.99 -14.01
CA LEU A 11 -54.16 10.32 -14.23
C LEU A 11 -53.20 10.24 -15.41
N ASP A 12 -53.61 10.88 -16.49
CA ASP A 12 -52.85 11.11 -17.71
C ASP A 12 -51.65 12.03 -17.49
N PRO A 13 -50.63 11.98 -18.37
CA PRO A 13 -49.32 12.58 -18.14
C PRO A 13 -49.34 14.07 -18.50
N LYS A 14 -49.05 14.94 -17.53
CA LYS A 14 -48.72 16.34 -17.82
C LYS A 14 -47.24 16.45 -18.22
N LYS A 15 -47.02 16.60 -19.53
CA LYS A 15 -45.80 17.15 -20.12
C LYS A 15 -45.44 18.46 -19.42
N LYS A 16 -44.27 18.52 -18.77
CA LYS A 16 -43.60 19.77 -18.43
C LYS A 16 -42.48 19.99 -19.43
N ASN A 17 -42.74 20.84 -20.41
CA ASN A 17 -41.72 21.45 -21.25
C ASN A 17 -40.95 22.45 -20.37
N PHE A 18 -39.66 22.22 -20.15
CA PHE A 18 -38.76 23.27 -19.69
C PHE A 18 -38.04 23.85 -20.91
N THR A 19 -38.40 25.08 -21.23
CA THR A 19 -37.87 25.91 -22.30
C THR A 19 -36.45 26.34 -21.94
N ILE A 20 -35.49 26.00 -22.80
CA ILE A 20 -34.12 26.52 -22.76
C ILE A 20 -34.18 27.98 -23.21
N VAL A 21 -33.96 28.91 -22.29
CA VAL A 21 -33.73 30.32 -22.62
C VAL A 21 -32.25 30.47 -22.98
N LYS A 22 -31.98 30.61 -24.28
CA LYS A 22 -30.74 31.17 -24.80
C LYS A 22 -30.86 32.70 -24.71
N GLU A 23 -30.06 33.33 -23.87
CA GLU A 23 -29.79 34.76 -24.00
C GLU A 23 -28.45 34.96 -24.71
N THR A 24 -28.57 35.54 -25.90
CA THR A 24 -27.50 36.08 -26.73
C THR A 24 -27.45 37.57 -26.43
N ILE A 25 -26.34 38.10 -25.93
CA ILE A 25 -26.06 39.53 -25.95
C ILE A 25 -24.71 39.74 -26.65
N THR A 26 -24.77 40.54 -27.70
CA THR A 26 -23.69 40.97 -28.59
C THR A 26 -23.16 42.35 -28.22
N GLY A 27 -21.83 42.53 -28.26
CA GLY A 27 -21.07 43.79 -28.47
C GLY A 27 -21.08 44.79 -27.29
N THR A 28 -20.02 45.55 -26.96
CA THR A 28 -18.85 46.06 -27.70
C THR A 28 -17.75 46.55 -26.74
N ASP A 29 -16.56 46.83 -27.29
CA ASP A 29 -15.39 47.57 -26.75
C ASP A 29 -14.48 46.80 -25.76
N GLY A 30 -13.17 46.61 -25.96
CA GLY A 30 -12.21 47.15 -26.93
C GLY A 30 -10.93 47.58 -26.18
N ARG A 31 -9.81 46.88 -26.42
CA ARG A 31 -8.40 47.35 -26.48
C ARG A 31 -7.39 46.32 -25.97
N SER A 32 -6.86 45.54 -26.91
CA SER A 32 -5.51 44.98 -26.88
C SER A 32 -4.52 46.02 -27.41
N PHE A 33 -3.37 46.16 -26.76
CA PHE A 33 -2.27 47.02 -27.19
C PHE A 33 -1.18 46.14 -27.81
N SER A 34 -1.09 46.13 -29.14
CA SER A 34 0.09 45.73 -29.89
C SER A 34 0.47 46.89 -30.80
N GLY A 35 1.72 47.36 -30.68
CA GLY A 35 2.26 48.44 -31.48
C GLY A 35 3.58 47.99 -32.10
N SER A 36 3.57 47.71 -33.39
CA SER A 36 4.75 47.69 -34.24
C SER A 36 4.69 48.89 -35.19
N LYS A 37 5.76 49.68 -35.28
CA LYS A 37 6.05 50.53 -36.46
C LYS A 37 7.55 50.51 -36.78
N THR A 38 7.82 49.83 -37.88
CA THR A 38 8.73 50.09 -39.00
C THR A 38 9.59 51.37 -39.07
N GLU A 39 10.74 51.14 -39.72
CA GLU A 39 11.49 51.96 -40.71
C GLU A 39 12.68 52.84 -40.27
N GLY A 40 13.80 52.65 -40.98
CA GLY A 40 14.94 53.58 -41.05
C GLY A 40 16.28 52.90 -41.31
N SER A 41 16.82 53.06 -42.52
CA SER A 41 18.01 52.37 -43.05
C SER A 41 19.27 53.26 -43.07
N LEU A 42 20.44 52.62 -43.10
CA LEU A 42 21.76 53.01 -43.67
C LEU A 42 22.84 53.77 -42.83
N LYS A 43 23.97 53.04 -42.70
CA LYS A 43 25.39 53.35 -43.05
C LYS A 43 26.47 53.56 -41.96
N LEU A 44 27.42 52.61 -42.01
CA LEU A 44 28.89 52.64 -41.86
C LEU A 44 29.57 53.44 -40.72
N GLY A 45 30.35 52.70 -39.92
CA GLY A 45 31.54 53.17 -39.22
C GLY A 45 32.37 51.98 -38.70
N LEU A 46 33.61 51.83 -39.17
CA LEU A 46 34.60 50.91 -38.60
C LEU A 46 35.07 51.42 -37.23
N SER A 47 35.20 50.53 -36.25
CA SER A 47 36.26 50.60 -35.23
C SER A 47 36.37 49.29 -34.46
N ASN A 48 37.61 48.81 -34.31
CA ASN A 48 38.04 47.67 -33.51
C ASN A 48 37.58 47.77 -32.05
N ASP A 49 37.13 46.67 -31.45
CA ASP A 49 37.54 46.27 -30.10
C ASP A 49 37.05 44.88 -29.70
N THR A 50 37.96 44.08 -29.17
CA THR A 50 37.74 42.73 -28.62
C THR A 50 37.07 42.75 -27.24
N PRO A 51 36.15 41.83 -26.89
CA PRO A 51 35.77 41.58 -25.50
C PRO A 51 36.39 40.29 -24.95
N LYS A 52 37.06 40.49 -23.81
CA LYS A 52 37.71 39.51 -22.91
C LYS A 52 36.73 38.45 -22.38
N LYS A 53 37.14 37.18 -22.41
CA LYS A 53 36.52 36.07 -21.65
C LYS A 53 36.94 36.10 -20.18
N GLN A 54 35.99 35.83 -19.28
CA GLN A 54 36.22 35.71 -17.83
C GLN A 54 36.95 34.37 -17.49
N PRO A 55 37.74 34.32 -16.39
CA PRO A 55 38.67 33.22 -16.14
C PRO A 55 38.04 32.04 -15.37
N THR A 56 38.29 30.83 -15.86
CA THR A 56 38.04 29.56 -15.17
C THR A 56 39.33 29.10 -14.49
N ILE A 57 39.28 28.88 -13.17
CA ILE A 57 40.43 28.41 -12.37
C ILE A 57 40.52 26.88 -12.49
N LEU A 58 41.55 26.40 -13.19
CA LEU A 58 41.92 24.99 -13.29
C LEU A 58 43.06 24.69 -12.31
N LEU A 59 42.83 23.82 -11.32
CA LEU A 59 43.88 23.29 -10.47
C LEU A 59 44.51 22.08 -11.15
N LYS A 60 45.76 22.24 -11.60
CA LYS A 60 46.60 21.22 -12.23
C LYS A 60 47.55 20.65 -11.19
N ALA A 61 47.40 19.38 -10.83
CA ALA A 61 48.42 18.62 -10.10
C ALA A 61 49.23 17.79 -11.10
N ARG A 62 50.52 17.66 -10.80
CA ARG A 62 51.66 17.40 -11.69
C ARG A 62 51.99 15.90 -11.75
N GLU A 63 52.21 15.38 -12.95
CA GLU A 63 52.84 14.06 -13.17
C GLU A 63 54.33 14.10 -12.82
N PRO A 64 54.88 12.96 -12.34
CA PRO A 64 56.22 12.55 -12.69
C PRO A 64 56.24 11.18 -13.40
N ASN A 65 57.04 11.10 -14.46
CA ASN A 65 57.38 9.85 -15.17
C ASN A 65 58.52 9.10 -14.47
N ALA A 66 58.36 7.77 -14.45
CA ALA A 66 59.34 6.68 -14.54
C ALA A 66 60.61 6.70 -13.67
N GLU A 67 60.66 5.77 -12.71
CA GLU A 67 61.69 4.71 -12.58
C GLU A 67 61.19 3.62 -11.60
N ASP A 68 61.74 2.41 -11.70
CA ASP A 68 61.49 1.17 -10.91
C ASP A 68 60.38 0.17 -11.34
N VAL A 69 60.70 -0.59 -12.41
CA VAL A 69 60.99 -2.06 -12.39
C VAL A 69 60.38 -2.85 -11.21
N SER A 70 59.43 -3.78 -11.35
CA SER A 70 59.58 -5.18 -11.81
C SER A 70 58.25 -5.91 -11.55
N ALA A 71 57.62 -6.53 -12.55
CA ALA A 71 57.79 -7.92 -13.01
C ALA A 71 57.15 -9.01 -12.11
N SER A 72 56.11 -9.63 -12.64
CA SER A 72 55.48 -10.88 -12.20
C SER A 72 56.48 -12.06 -12.14
N PRO A 73 56.23 -13.12 -11.35
CA PRO A 73 56.84 -14.42 -11.60
C PRO A 73 55.84 -15.54 -11.92
N LYS A 74 56.15 -16.25 -13.01
CA LYS A 74 55.66 -17.60 -13.33
C LYS A 74 56.58 -18.66 -12.68
N ARG A 75 55.93 -19.70 -12.14
CA ARG A 75 56.20 -21.15 -12.27
C ARG A 75 57.66 -21.63 -12.41
N ASN A 76 58.11 -22.45 -11.44
CA ASN A 76 59.10 -23.52 -11.67
C ASN A 76 58.86 -24.71 -10.72
N GLN A 77 59.21 -25.91 -11.21
CA GLN A 77 59.04 -27.22 -10.59
C GLN A 77 60.37 -27.78 -10.04
N LYS A 78 60.21 -28.61 -8.99
CA LYS A 78 60.97 -29.83 -8.58
C LYS A 78 62.07 -29.80 -7.49
N ASP A 79 61.74 -30.61 -6.45
CA ASP A 79 62.48 -31.64 -5.68
C ASP A 79 63.76 -31.27 -4.89
N ASP A 80 63.73 -31.29 -3.53
CA ASP A 80 63.99 -32.49 -2.70
C ASP A 80 64.02 -32.23 -1.15
N HIS A 81 63.60 -33.26 -0.40
CA HIS A 81 63.83 -33.66 1.00
C HIS A 81 63.27 -32.95 2.28
N VAL A 82 62.18 -33.56 2.81
CA VAL A 82 61.89 -34.06 4.20
C VAL A 82 62.22 -33.22 5.46
N HIS A 83 61.20 -32.74 6.19
CA HIS A 83 60.80 -33.22 7.55
C HIS A 83 59.56 -32.46 8.14
N THR A 84 58.52 -33.24 8.47
CA THR A 84 57.54 -33.16 9.57
C THR A 84 57.03 -31.79 10.09
N THR A 85 55.72 -31.53 9.95
CA THR A 85 54.77 -31.32 11.07
C THR A 85 53.34 -31.13 10.54
N VAL A 86 52.39 -31.87 11.12
CA VAL A 86 50.96 -31.84 10.79
C VAL A 86 50.30 -30.70 11.56
N ALA A 87 49.69 -29.74 10.86
CA ALA A 87 48.68 -28.85 11.43
C ALA A 87 47.59 -28.60 10.38
N SER A 88 46.36 -28.95 10.75
CA SER A 88 45.15 -28.93 9.94
C SER A 88 44.76 -27.52 9.46
N SER A 89 44.76 -27.30 8.15
CA SER A 89 44.04 -26.19 7.52
C SER A 89 42.54 -26.51 7.53
N LYS A 90 41.77 -25.76 8.33
CA LYS A 90 40.32 -25.66 8.15
C LYS A 90 40.07 -24.85 6.87
N ASP A 91 39.34 -25.44 5.94
CA ASP A 91 38.77 -24.75 4.80
C ASP A 91 37.86 -23.61 5.29
N GLU A 92 38.27 -22.36 5.08
CA GLU A 92 37.34 -21.23 5.08
C GLU A 92 36.50 -21.31 3.80
N ALA A 93 35.43 -22.11 3.88
CA ALA A 93 34.33 -21.98 2.96
C ALA A 93 33.72 -20.59 3.15
N ASN A 94 33.84 -19.73 2.13
CA ASN A 94 33.03 -18.53 1.97
C ASN A 94 31.55 -18.89 2.10
N THR A 95 31.01 -18.79 3.32
CA THR A 95 29.57 -18.87 3.56
C THR A 95 28.96 -17.57 3.05
N LEU A 96 28.27 -17.64 1.90
CA LEU A 96 27.32 -16.59 1.54
C LEU A 96 26.43 -16.36 2.76
N PRO A 97 26.15 -15.10 3.15
CA PRO A 97 25.27 -14.82 4.27
C PRO A 97 23.91 -15.45 3.99
N THR A 98 23.55 -16.48 4.77
CA THR A 98 22.22 -17.08 4.72
C THR A 98 21.23 -16.06 5.25
N LEU A 99 20.40 -15.54 4.34
CA LEU A 99 19.35 -14.59 4.65
C LEU A 99 18.42 -15.12 5.73
N LYS A 100 18.03 -14.27 6.66
CA LYS A 100 17.08 -14.63 7.71
C LYS A 100 15.68 -14.73 7.11
N ILE A 101 14.89 -15.67 7.61
CA ILE A 101 13.47 -15.82 7.25
C ILE A 101 12.65 -15.15 8.35
N MET A 102 11.68 -14.33 7.97
CA MET A 102 10.78 -13.69 8.93
C MET A 102 9.77 -14.73 9.45
N SER A 103 9.68 -14.86 10.77
CA SER A 103 8.66 -15.69 11.43
C SER A 103 7.38 -14.91 11.74
N LYS A 104 7.48 -13.60 11.94
CA LYS A 104 6.38 -12.68 12.22
C LYS A 104 6.59 -11.33 11.53
N ALA A 105 5.54 -10.52 11.45
CA ALA A 105 5.67 -9.15 10.98
C ALA A 105 6.53 -8.32 11.97
N MET A 106 7.32 -7.40 11.41
CA MET A 106 8.18 -6.47 12.14
C MET A 106 7.72 -5.04 11.88
N LYS A 107 8.09 -4.08 12.72
CA LYS A 107 7.77 -2.67 12.50
C LYS A 107 8.66 -2.08 11.40
N LEU A 108 8.05 -1.50 10.37
CA LEU A 108 8.75 -0.63 9.40
C LEU A 108 8.68 0.82 9.86
N ILE A 109 7.50 1.28 10.29
CA ILE A 109 7.33 2.61 10.88
C ILE A 109 6.68 2.41 12.24
N ASP A 110 7.33 2.93 13.28
CA ASP A 110 6.82 2.92 14.65
C ASP A 110 6.97 4.33 15.24
N GLU A 111 5.87 4.87 15.77
CA GLU A 111 5.83 6.23 16.36
C GLU A 111 6.46 7.34 15.48
N GLY A 112 6.39 7.19 14.15
CA GLY A 112 6.91 8.18 13.18
C GLY A 112 8.38 8.01 12.82
N VAL A 113 9.05 7.02 13.39
CA VAL A 113 10.42 6.63 13.09
C VAL A 113 10.39 5.45 12.13
N ILE A 114 11.21 5.52 11.08
CA ILE A 114 11.38 4.40 10.14
C ILE A 114 12.50 3.48 10.63
N CYS A 115 12.19 2.20 10.81
CA CYS A 115 13.06 1.20 11.43
C CYS A 115 13.75 0.32 10.37
N THR A 116 14.61 0.89 9.54
CA THR A 116 15.27 0.14 8.45
C THR A 116 16.41 -0.75 8.93
N GLU A 117 17.07 -0.43 10.04
CA GLU A 117 18.27 -1.13 10.51
C GLU A 117 18.01 -2.59 10.90
N SER A 118 16.91 -2.85 11.63
CA SER A 118 16.52 -4.19 12.06
C SER A 118 16.03 -5.09 10.92
N LEU A 119 15.72 -4.50 9.76
CA LEU A 119 15.16 -5.19 8.61
C LEU A 119 16.21 -5.62 7.60
N GLN A 120 17.41 -5.04 7.58
CA GLN A 120 18.40 -5.26 6.50
C GLN A 120 18.75 -6.74 6.27
N ASP A 121 18.75 -7.56 7.33
CA ASP A 121 19.11 -8.99 7.27
C ASP A 121 18.07 -9.88 6.53
N TYR A 122 16.90 -9.35 6.19
CA TYR A 122 15.80 -10.07 5.53
C TYR A 122 15.65 -9.71 4.04
N PHE A 123 16.38 -8.70 3.58
CA PHE A 123 16.27 -8.12 2.23
C PHE A 123 17.45 -8.53 1.35
N ASN A 124 17.16 -8.80 0.08
CA ASN A 124 18.12 -9.30 -0.89
C ASN A 124 18.55 -8.20 -1.87
N GLU A 125 19.60 -8.44 -2.64
CA GLU A 125 19.92 -7.62 -3.83
C GLU A 125 19.10 -8.04 -5.06
N ASN A 126 17.90 -8.58 -4.85
CA ASN A 126 17.00 -8.99 -5.91
C ASN A 126 16.25 -7.77 -6.47
N ASN A 127 16.14 -7.66 -7.79
CA ASN A 127 15.45 -6.56 -8.47
C ASN A 127 14.02 -6.92 -8.88
N GLU A 128 13.65 -8.20 -8.75
CA GLU A 128 12.31 -8.70 -9.04
C GLU A 128 11.55 -8.96 -7.74
N PHE A 129 10.99 -7.89 -7.18
CA PHE A 129 10.14 -7.97 -6.00
C PHE A 129 8.78 -7.31 -6.24
N LEU A 130 7.81 -7.68 -5.42
CA LEU A 130 6.48 -7.09 -5.43
C LEU A 130 6.16 -6.60 -4.02
N ILE A 131 5.53 -5.43 -3.94
CA ILE A 131 5.17 -4.79 -2.67
C ILE A 131 3.69 -4.50 -2.69
N VAL A 132 3.03 -4.97 -1.65
CA VAL A 132 1.59 -4.81 -1.44
C VAL A 132 1.39 -4.09 -0.12
N GLY A 133 0.84 -2.88 -0.19
CA GLY A 133 0.37 -2.16 0.98
C GLY A 133 -1.14 -2.32 1.15
N VAL A 134 -1.61 -2.31 2.39
CA VAL A 134 -3.05 -2.29 2.69
C VAL A 134 -3.44 -1.05 3.49
N VAL A 135 -4.58 -0.44 3.13
CA VAL A 135 -5.19 0.73 3.80
C VAL A 135 -6.69 0.51 3.96
N GLY A 136 -7.28 1.15 4.96
CA GLY A 136 -8.71 1.00 5.28
C GLY A 136 -9.01 1.37 6.73
N ALA A 137 -10.30 1.57 7.03
CA ALA A 137 -10.76 2.00 8.35
C ALA A 137 -10.51 0.94 9.44
N GLN A 138 -10.84 1.27 10.69
CA GLN A 138 -10.80 0.29 11.79
C GLN A 138 -11.86 -0.81 11.57
N GLY A 139 -11.57 -2.03 12.02
CA GLY A 139 -12.53 -3.16 11.95
C GLY A 139 -12.74 -3.80 10.57
N VAL A 140 -12.27 -3.20 9.47
CA VAL A 140 -12.53 -3.72 8.10
C VAL A 140 -11.79 -5.03 7.76
N GLY A 141 -10.86 -5.50 8.61
CA GLY A 141 -10.15 -6.78 8.44
C GLY A 141 -8.84 -6.72 7.61
N LYS A 142 -8.12 -5.61 7.61
CA LYS A 142 -6.83 -5.42 6.89
C LYS A 142 -5.80 -6.50 7.24
N SER A 143 -5.45 -6.61 8.52
CA SER A 143 -4.44 -7.56 9.02
C SER A 143 -4.86 -9.01 8.79
N THR A 144 -6.18 -9.29 8.83
CA THR A 144 -6.75 -10.58 8.46
C THR A 144 -6.47 -10.92 7.00
N ILE A 145 -6.76 -10.01 6.07
CA ILE A 145 -6.48 -10.18 4.64
C ILE A 145 -4.97 -10.36 4.40
N MET A 146 -4.12 -9.61 5.09
CA MET A 146 -2.66 -9.72 4.98
C MET A 146 -2.15 -11.08 5.46
N ASN A 147 -2.72 -11.62 6.54
CA ASN A 147 -2.46 -13.00 6.97
C ASN A 147 -2.93 -14.02 5.91
N LEU A 148 -4.10 -13.84 5.30
CA LEU A 148 -4.56 -14.75 4.24
C LEU A 148 -3.65 -14.73 3.00
N LEU A 149 -3.05 -13.57 2.68
CA LEU A 149 -2.13 -13.41 1.57
C LEU A 149 -0.73 -13.99 1.85
N SER A 150 -0.26 -13.94 3.10
CA SER A 150 1.10 -14.35 3.48
C SER A 150 1.32 -15.87 3.43
N TYR A 151 0.28 -16.67 3.69
CA TYR A 151 0.34 -18.13 3.63
C TYR A 151 0.22 -18.65 2.20
N SER A 152 0.93 -19.72 1.82
CA SER A 152 0.79 -20.32 0.47
C SER A 152 -0.51 -21.10 0.28
N LYS A 153 -1.03 -21.71 1.35
CA LYS A 153 -2.30 -22.44 1.35
C LYS A 153 -3.07 -22.11 2.62
N ILE A 154 -4.37 -21.91 2.47
CA ILE A 154 -5.27 -21.78 3.61
C ILE A 154 -5.66 -23.19 4.05
N THR A 155 -5.30 -23.56 5.27
CA THR A 155 -5.71 -24.82 5.91
C THR A 155 -6.86 -24.55 6.88
N GLU A 156 -7.64 -25.57 7.21
CA GLU A 156 -8.73 -25.45 8.19
C GLU A 156 -8.24 -24.99 9.56
N ASP A 157 -7.06 -25.43 9.99
CA ASP A 157 -6.45 -24.96 11.25
C ASP A 157 -6.18 -23.46 11.21
N LEU A 158 -5.68 -22.96 10.08
CA LEU A 158 -5.42 -21.53 9.90
C LEU A 158 -6.73 -20.74 9.90
N LYS A 159 -7.79 -21.25 9.25
CA LYS A 159 -9.12 -20.61 9.29
C LYS A 159 -9.65 -20.55 10.72
N LYS A 160 -9.60 -21.65 11.45
CA LYS A 160 -10.04 -21.69 12.86
C LYS A 160 -9.25 -20.73 13.74
N GLU A 161 -7.96 -20.56 13.45
CA GLU A 161 -7.09 -19.64 14.20
C GLU A 161 -7.34 -18.17 13.87
N ILE A 162 -7.57 -17.84 12.60
CA ILE A 162 -7.83 -16.46 12.13
C ILE A 162 -9.27 -16.03 12.45
N PHE A 163 -10.25 -16.91 12.30
CA PHE A 163 -11.68 -16.61 12.42
C PHE A 163 -12.29 -17.21 13.68
N LYS A 164 -11.54 -17.26 14.79
CA LYS A 164 -12.01 -17.81 16.07
C LYS A 164 -13.40 -17.27 16.40
N THR A 165 -14.41 -18.10 16.23
CA THR A 165 -15.77 -17.79 16.69
C THR A 165 -15.76 -18.12 18.18
N GLU A 166 -15.70 -17.11 19.03
CA GLU A 166 -15.86 -17.30 20.48
C GLU A 166 -17.33 -17.62 20.80
N ASN A 167 -17.80 -18.78 20.38
CA ASN A 167 -18.98 -19.40 20.98
C ASN A 167 -18.58 -20.03 22.32
N ASN A 168 -18.14 -19.22 23.27
CA ASN A 168 -17.87 -19.62 24.67
C ASN A 168 -18.89 -19.00 25.63
N SER A 169 -20.16 -18.94 25.22
CA SER A 169 -21.27 -18.57 26.10
C SER A 169 -22.07 -19.77 26.66
N ILE A 170 -21.71 -21.03 26.35
CA ILE A 170 -22.35 -22.21 26.98
C ILE A 170 -21.33 -23.33 27.25
N SER A 171 -20.45 -23.14 28.23
CA SER A 171 -19.82 -24.26 28.96
C SER A 171 -19.17 -23.84 30.28
N LYS A 172 -19.71 -22.82 30.98
CA LYS A 172 -19.22 -22.45 32.33
C LYS A 172 -19.73 -23.36 33.46
N GLU A 173 -20.34 -24.50 33.14
CA GLU A 173 -20.92 -25.42 34.13
C GLU A 173 -20.21 -26.78 34.28
N CYS A 174 -19.04 -26.99 33.66
CA CYS A 174 -18.28 -28.25 33.82
C CYS A 174 -16.88 -28.10 34.45
N ASP A 175 -16.43 -26.90 34.77
CA ASP A 175 -15.04 -26.67 35.22
C ASP A 175 -14.77 -26.93 36.71
N ILE A 176 -15.76 -27.35 37.51
CA ILE A 176 -15.51 -27.62 38.94
C ILE A 176 -15.00 -29.05 39.20
N LYS A 177 -15.09 -29.97 38.23
CA LYS A 177 -14.63 -31.37 38.41
C LYS A 177 -13.26 -31.70 37.81
N ILE A 178 -12.69 -30.81 36.99
CA ILE A 178 -11.41 -31.07 36.30
C ILE A 178 -10.21 -30.52 37.10
N LEU A 179 -10.45 -29.62 38.06
CA LEU A 179 -9.39 -28.93 38.82
C LEU A 179 -8.59 -29.81 39.80
N THR A 180 -8.93 -31.10 39.97
CA THR A 180 -8.25 -31.96 40.96
C THR A 180 -7.29 -32.99 40.34
N GLU A 181 -7.31 -33.25 39.03
CA GLU A 181 -6.52 -34.34 38.43
C GLU A 181 -5.43 -33.92 37.43
N HIS A 182 -5.30 -32.63 37.08
CA HIS A 182 -4.34 -32.17 36.05
C HIS A 182 -3.19 -31.28 36.55
N PHE A 183 -2.88 -31.32 37.85
CA PHE A 183 -1.76 -30.54 38.42
C PHE A 183 -0.35 -31.10 38.13
N GLU A 184 -0.22 -32.17 37.35
CA GLU A 184 1.09 -32.67 36.89
C GLU A 184 1.11 -32.78 35.36
N LYS A 185 1.92 -31.91 34.73
CA LYS A 185 2.19 -31.74 33.28
C LYS A 185 1.39 -30.63 32.57
N VAL A 186 1.47 -29.40 33.07
CA VAL A 186 1.38 -28.22 32.20
C VAL A 186 2.73 -28.05 31.51
N ASP A 187 2.88 -28.67 30.35
CA ASP A 187 4.06 -28.58 29.50
C ASP A 187 4.03 -27.20 28.78
N LEU A 188 4.68 -26.20 29.37
CA LEU A 188 4.80 -24.80 28.87
C LEU A 188 5.44 -24.66 27.48
N LYS A 189 5.72 -25.76 26.78
CA LYS A 189 6.30 -25.81 25.42
C LYS A 189 5.28 -26.02 24.31
N GLN A 190 4.01 -26.33 24.61
CA GLN A 190 2.98 -26.46 23.58
C GLN A 190 2.43 -25.11 23.09
N ASP A 191 2.45 -24.08 23.94
CA ASP A 191 1.90 -22.75 23.61
C ASP A 191 2.76 -21.93 22.63
N GLU A 192 4.05 -22.23 22.47
CA GLU A 192 4.91 -21.56 21.47
C GLU A 192 4.69 -22.09 20.05
N LYS A 193 4.12 -23.29 19.89
CA LYS A 193 3.85 -23.90 18.57
C LYS A 193 2.55 -23.41 17.91
N LEU A 194 1.77 -22.57 18.59
CA LEU A 194 0.36 -22.29 18.30
C LEU A 194 0.03 -20.83 17.99
N ARG A 195 1.03 -19.98 17.66
CA ARG A 195 0.78 -18.62 17.14
C ARG A 195 1.21 -18.52 15.68
N LYS A 196 0.32 -18.92 14.77
CA LYS A 196 0.45 -18.79 13.30
C LYS A 196 -0.18 -17.49 12.78
N GLU A 197 -0.43 -16.47 13.59
CA GLU A 197 -0.69 -15.13 13.03
C GLU A 197 0.64 -14.41 12.76
N ILE A 198 0.80 -13.89 11.53
CA ILE A 198 1.99 -13.11 11.13
C ILE A 198 1.77 -11.64 11.49
N PHE A 199 0.63 -11.10 11.10
CA PHE A 199 0.13 -9.79 11.52
C PHE A 199 -0.86 -9.98 12.67
N LYS A 200 -0.76 -9.14 13.70
CA LYS A 200 -1.66 -9.21 14.86
C LYS A 200 -3.08 -8.82 14.44
N ILE A 201 -4.06 -9.66 14.76
CA ILE A 201 -5.47 -9.37 14.46
C ILE A 201 -6.14 -8.76 15.71
N GLU A 202 -7.22 -8.01 15.49
CA GLU A 202 -8.11 -7.48 16.53
C GLU A 202 -8.80 -8.63 17.30
N THR A 203 -8.74 -8.60 18.62
CA THR A 203 -9.39 -9.58 19.50
C THR A 203 -10.76 -9.09 19.96
N SER A 204 -11.61 -9.98 20.50
CA SER A 204 -12.92 -9.59 21.06
C SER A 204 -12.80 -8.49 22.11
N GLU A 205 -11.78 -8.57 22.98
CA GLU A 205 -11.50 -7.55 24.00
C GLU A 205 -11.15 -6.19 23.39
N ASP A 206 -10.41 -6.18 22.28
CA ASP A 206 -10.07 -4.94 21.56
C ASP A 206 -11.33 -4.31 20.95
N ILE A 207 -12.22 -5.13 20.38
CA ILE A 207 -13.51 -4.68 19.80
C ILE A 207 -14.37 -4.04 20.90
N GLU A 208 -14.50 -4.69 22.05
CA GLU A 208 -15.28 -4.18 23.19
C GLU A 208 -14.74 -2.85 23.72
N ARG A 209 -13.42 -2.67 23.66
CA ARG A 209 -12.74 -1.42 24.08
C ARG A 209 -12.62 -0.38 22.95
N GLY A 210 -12.95 -0.74 21.71
CA GLY A 210 -12.73 0.10 20.53
C GLY A 210 -11.25 0.32 20.17
N PHE A 211 -10.34 -0.54 20.63
CA PHE A 211 -8.88 -0.37 20.50
C PHE A 211 -8.35 -0.89 19.15
N ASN A 212 -7.41 -0.17 18.53
CA ASN A 212 -6.75 -0.65 17.32
C ASN A 212 -5.50 -1.48 17.65
N ARG A 213 -5.27 -2.57 16.90
CA ARG A 213 -4.09 -3.43 17.10
C ARG A 213 -2.85 -3.03 16.29
N THR A 214 -3.06 -2.54 15.08
CA THR A 214 -1.98 -2.08 14.21
C THR A 214 -1.70 -0.61 14.50
N GLN A 215 -0.45 -0.31 14.87
CA GLN A 215 0.09 1.04 15.05
C GLN A 215 1.28 1.21 14.09
N GLY A 216 1.35 2.35 13.39
CA GLY A 216 2.35 2.59 12.35
C GLY A 216 2.17 1.69 11.12
N ILE A 217 3.29 1.15 10.61
CA ILE A 217 3.29 0.20 9.48
C ILE A 217 4.11 -1.02 9.85
N ASP A 218 3.48 -2.19 9.77
CA ASP A 218 4.12 -3.49 9.92
C ASP A 218 4.54 -4.03 8.55
N ILE A 219 5.69 -4.72 8.50
CA ILE A 219 6.27 -5.31 7.30
C ILE A 219 6.50 -6.81 7.48
N TYR A 220 6.23 -7.57 6.43
CA TYR A 220 6.54 -8.99 6.36
C TYR A 220 7.00 -9.39 4.96
N VAL A 221 8.07 -10.18 4.89
CA VAL A 221 8.58 -10.76 3.63
C VAL A 221 8.23 -12.24 3.61
N THR A 222 7.37 -12.62 2.66
CA THR A 222 6.96 -14.01 2.47
C THR A 222 8.11 -14.87 1.90
N PRO A 223 8.02 -16.22 2.03
CA PRO A 223 8.97 -17.13 1.36
C PRO A 223 9.04 -16.95 -0.16
N ASN A 224 7.95 -16.51 -0.79
CA ASN A 224 7.87 -16.23 -2.23
C ASN A 224 8.35 -14.80 -2.59
N ARG A 225 9.05 -14.10 -1.68
CA ARG A 225 9.59 -12.74 -1.85
C ARG A 225 8.55 -11.66 -2.18
N LEU A 226 7.29 -11.89 -1.81
CA LEU A 226 6.28 -10.84 -1.71
C LEU A 226 6.51 -10.05 -0.42
N ILE A 227 6.64 -8.73 -0.53
CA ILE A 227 6.74 -7.80 0.60
C ILE A 227 5.33 -7.27 0.91
N LEU A 228 4.90 -7.43 2.16
CA LEU A 228 3.58 -7.08 2.64
C LEU A 228 3.69 -5.95 3.68
N LEU A 229 2.94 -4.86 3.49
CA LEU A 229 2.89 -3.70 4.39
C LEU A 229 1.49 -3.50 4.97
N ASP A 230 1.32 -3.74 6.26
CA ASP A 230 0.06 -3.53 6.99
C ASP A 230 0.06 -2.20 7.72
N CYS A 231 -0.83 -1.29 7.30
CA CYS A 231 -0.94 0.04 7.86
C CYS A 231 -1.99 0.11 8.97
N GLN A 232 -1.69 0.93 10.00
CA GLN A 232 -2.68 1.33 10.99
C GLN A 232 -3.98 1.85 10.33
N PRO A 233 -5.14 1.72 11.00
CA PRO A 233 -6.41 2.15 10.44
C PRO A 233 -6.46 3.65 10.18
N ILE A 234 -7.07 4.04 9.06
CA ILE A 234 -7.37 5.45 8.74
C ILE A 234 -8.60 5.91 9.52
N SER A 235 -8.64 7.21 9.88
CA SER A 235 -9.76 7.84 10.59
C SER A 235 -10.22 7.10 11.85
N SER A 236 -9.27 6.49 12.58
CA SER A 236 -9.55 5.72 13.79
C SER A 236 -9.54 6.61 15.03
N VAL A 237 -10.60 6.49 15.84
CA VAL A 237 -10.74 7.22 17.11
C VAL A 237 -9.73 6.73 18.16
N SER A 238 -9.41 5.44 18.18
CA SER A 238 -8.41 4.90 19.11
C SER A 238 -6.99 5.40 18.83
N VAL A 239 -6.63 5.54 17.55
CA VAL A 239 -5.37 6.19 17.15
C VAL A 239 -5.34 7.64 17.64
N LEU A 240 -6.44 8.38 17.46
CA LEU A 240 -6.54 9.76 17.95
C LEU A 240 -6.44 9.84 19.48
N GLU A 241 -7.11 8.95 20.21
CA GLU A 241 -7.05 8.88 21.67
C GLU A 241 -5.63 8.64 22.17
N GLU A 242 -4.86 7.77 21.49
CA GLU A 242 -3.46 7.53 21.82
C GLU A 242 -2.58 8.77 21.59
N LEU A 243 -2.81 9.50 20.50
CA LEU A 243 -2.12 10.77 20.23
C LEU A 243 -2.43 11.84 21.27
N ILE A 244 -3.66 11.87 21.80
CA ILE A 244 -4.05 12.78 22.89
C ILE A 244 -3.34 12.39 24.21
N LYS A 245 -3.24 11.08 24.50
CA LYS A 245 -2.57 10.58 25.71
C LYS A 245 -1.06 10.78 25.69
N SER A 246 -0.43 10.76 24.52
CA SER A 246 1.02 10.83 24.38
C SER A 246 1.47 12.02 23.54
N GLU A 247 1.77 13.12 24.24
CA GLU A 247 2.25 14.35 23.60
C GLU A 247 3.59 14.13 22.86
N THR A 248 4.47 13.29 23.40
CA THR A 248 5.76 12.93 22.75
C THR A 248 5.56 12.18 21.43
N LYS A 249 4.57 11.28 21.34
CA LYS A 249 4.27 10.61 20.06
C LYS A 249 3.74 11.61 19.04
N ARG A 250 2.89 12.53 19.49
CA ARG A 250 2.31 13.57 18.63
C ARG A 250 3.38 14.44 17.98
N THR A 251 4.32 14.98 18.75
CA THR A 251 5.34 15.91 18.21
C THR A 251 6.31 15.26 17.21
N ASN A 252 6.55 13.95 17.33
CA ASN A 252 7.38 13.19 16.38
C ASN A 252 6.68 12.92 15.04
N LEU A 253 5.35 12.89 15.05
CA LEU A 253 4.52 12.51 13.90
C LEU A 253 3.97 13.73 13.15
N VAL A 254 3.54 14.73 13.92
CA VAL A 254 2.73 15.85 13.45
C VAL A 254 3.32 17.13 14.04
N SER A 255 3.36 18.20 13.26
CA SER A 255 3.85 19.50 13.75
C SER A 255 3.03 19.96 14.97
N GLU A 256 3.70 20.54 15.98
CA GLU A 256 3.07 21.01 17.22
C GLU A 256 1.89 21.97 16.99
N PHE A 257 1.90 22.68 15.86
CA PHE A 257 0.88 23.67 15.47
C PHE A 257 -0.41 23.06 14.91
N ILE A 258 -0.49 21.74 14.78
CA ILE A 258 -1.67 21.05 14.25
C ILE A 258 -2.68 20.82 15.38
N PRO A 259 -3.96 21.21 15.21
CA PRO A 259 -5.01 20.89 16.16
C PRO A 259 -5.04 19.39 16.46
N LEU A 260 -5.32 19.04 17.72
CA LEU A 260 -5.28 17.65 18.19
C LEU A 260 -6.26 16.79 17.40
N GLU A 261 -7.45 17.33 17.13
CA GLU A 261 -8.55 16.70 16.41
C GLU A 261 -8.13 16.29 14.98
N ASN A 262 -7.31 17.12 14.34
CA ASN A 262 -6.85 16.90 12.96
C ASN A 262 -5.59 16.02 12.90
N SER A 263 -4.92 15.78 14.03
CA SER A 263 -3.64 15.06 14.08
C SER A 263 -3.77 13.62 13.59
N GLY A 264 -4.87 12.93 13.93
CA GLY A 264 -5.12 11.56 13.46
C GLY A 264 -5.32 11.48 11.94
N GLU A 265 -6.01 12.46 11.34
CA GLU A 265 -6.23 12.50 9.89
C GLU A 265 -4.93 12.80 9.14
N ILE A 266 -4.15 13.79 9.60
CA ILE A 266 -2.84 14.12 9.01
C ILE A 266 -1.89 12.93 9.06
N GLN A 267 -1.82 12.23 10.21
CA GLN A 267 -0.99 11.03 10.32
C GLN A 267 -1.45 9.94 9.33
N GLY A 268 -2.75 9.72 9.20
CA GLY A 268 -3.29 8.78 8.21
C GLY A 268 -2.91 9.15 6.78
N LEU A 269 -3.01 10.43 6.42
CA LEU A 269 -2.64 10.94 5.09
C LEU A 269 -1.16 10.76 4.81
N GLN A 270 -0.28 11.02 5.78
CA GLN A 270 1.16 10.81 5.66
C GLN A 270 1.50 9.34 5.39
N LEU A 271 0.93 8.41 6.17
CA LEU A 271 1.16 6.97 6.00
C LEU A 271 0.61 6.45 4.67
N THR A 272 -0.57 6.92 4.26
CA THR A 272 -1.17 6.53 2.97
C THR A 272 -0.35 7.07 1.80
N THR A 273 0.12 8.32 1.89
CA THR A 273 0.99 8.94 0.89
C THR A 273 2.34 8.21 0.76
N PHE A 274 2.90 7.80 1.90
CA PHE A 274 4.08 6.96 1.94
C PHE A 274 3.84 5.65 1.19
N LEU A 275 2.77 4.92 1.50
CA LEU A 275 2.42 3.66 0.81
C LEU A 275 2.19 3.85 -0.70
N MET A 276 1.54 4.94 -1.12
CA MET A 276 1.38 5.26 -2.54
C MET A 276 2.73 5.45 -3.27
N SER A 277 3.78 5.83 -2.54
CA SER A 277 5.10 6.10 -3.12
C SER A 277 6.03 4.87 -3.15
N VAL A 278 5.82 3.91 -2.24
CA VAL A 278 6.70 2.73 -2.09
C VAL A 278 6.09 1.42 -2.56
N CYS A 279 4.76 1.35 -2.76
CA CYS A 279 4.06 0.13 -3.16
C CYS A 279 3.86 0.01 -4.67
N HIS A 280 3.81 -1.24 -5.14
CA HIS A 280 3.36 -1.57 -6.50
C HIS A 280 1.83 -1.73 -6.55
N VAL A 281 1.27 -2.38 -5.53
CA VAL A 281 -0.17 -2.56 -5.35
C VAL A 281 -0.58 -1.97 -4.01
N LEU A 282 -1.63 -1.16 -4.00
CA LEU A 282 -2.27 -0.64 -2.80
C LEU A 282 -3.68 -1.25 -2.72
N ILE A 283 -3.92 -2.04 -1.67
CA ILE A 283 -5.23 -2.63 -1.39
C ILE A 283 -6.00 -1.68 -0.48
N LEU A 284 -7.12 -1.16 -0.97
CA LEU A 284 -8.11 -0.47 -0.16
C LEU A 284 -9.15 -1.47 0.32
N VAL A 285 -9.21 -1.73 1.62
CA VAL A 285 -10.21 -2.62 2.23
C VAL A 285 -11.38 -1.80 2.76
N GLN A 286 -12.59 -2.19 2.36
CA GLN A 286 -13.85 -1.66 2.85
C GLN A 286 -14.76 -2.83 3.25
N ASP A 287 -15.53 -2.67 4.31
CA ASP A 287 -16.56 -3.62 4.78
C ASP A 287 -17.97 -3.25 4.31
N TRP A 288 -18.17 -1.99 3.89
CA TRP A 288 -19.42 -1.48 3.34
C TRP A 288 -19.27 -1.05 1.87
N PHE A 289 -20.37 -1.13 1.11
CA PHE A 289 -20.40 -0.92 -0.34
C PHE A 289 -19.73 0.38 -0.84
N LEU A 290 -19.86 1.49 -0.12
CA LEU A 290 -19.13 2.72 -0.45
C LEU A 290 -19.11 3.69 0.74
N ASP A 291 -17.93 4.02 1.23
CA ASP A 291 -17.71 5.18 2.11
C ASP A 291 -17.09 6.34 1.33
N SER A 292 -17.83 7.46 1.24
CA SER A 292 -17.37 8.68 0.58
C SER A 292 -16.19 9.34 1.28
N ASN A 293 -16.08 9.19 2.60
CA ASN A 293 -14.99 9.79 3.39
C ASN A 293 -13.67 9.08 3.07
N VAL A 294 -13.69 7.75 2.98
CA VAL A 294 -12.52 6.96 2.57
C VAL A 294 -12.06 7.32 1.16
N VAL A 295 -13.00 7.50 0.22
CA VAL A 295 -12.65 7.91 -1.15
C VAL A 295 -12.09 9.33 -1.19
N ARG A 296 -12.69 10.28 -0.47
CA ARG A 296 -12.15 11.65 -0.33
C ARG A 296 -10.76 11.65 0.27
N PHE A 297 -10.57 10.91 1.35
CA PHE A 297 -9.28 10.74 2.02
C PHE A 297 -8.21 10.21 1.06
N LEU A 298 -8.54 9.21 0.23
CA LEU A 298 -7.60 8.65 -0.73
C LEU A 298 -7.22 9.66 -1.83
N HIS A 299 -8.20 10.43 -2.34
CA HIS A 299 -7.93 11.52 -3.29
C HIS A 299 -7.09 12.62 -2.66
N THR A 300 -7.31 12.95 -1.38
CA THR A 300 -6.47 13.90 -0.64
C THR A 300 -5.03 13.38 -0.53
N ALA A 301 -4.84 12.11 -0.16
CA ALA A 301 -3.49 11.51 -0.10
C ALA A 301 -2.80 11.52 -1.47
N GLU A 302 -3.54 11.28 -2.56
CA GLU A 302 -3.01 11.38 -3.93
C GLU A 302 -2.49 12.79 -4.24
N MET A 303 -3.22 13.83 -3.85
CA MET A 303 -2.83 15.24 -4.06
C MET A 303 -1.66 15.67 -3.17
N LEU A 304 -1.54 15.11 -1.97
CA LEU A 304 -0.46 15.43 -1.03
C LEU A 304 0.85 14.68 -1.31
N LYS A 305 0.83 13.72 -2.24
CA LYS A 305 2.01 12.94 -2.62
C LYS A 305 3.11 13.83 -3.19
N PRO A 306 4.26 13.96 -2.49
CA PRO A 306 5.35 14.76 -3.01
C PRO A 306 5.98 14.08 -4.22
N THR A 307 6.30 14.87 -5.24
CA THR A 307 7.16 14.44 -6.34
C THR A 307 8.59 14.42 -5.84
N ILE A 308 9.26 13.27 -5.85
CA ILE A 308 10.66 13.17 -5.40
C ILE A 308 11.54 13.60 -6.59
N PRO A 309 12.20 14.78 -6.54
CA PRO A 309 13.01 15.23 -7.65
C PRO A 309 14.21 14.30 -7.82
N ASN A 310 14.42 13.81 -9.05
CA ASN A 310 15.61 13.08 -9.43
C ASN A 310 16.49 14.00 -10.29
N PRO A 311 17.81 14.08 -10.04
CA PRO A 311 18.68 15.07 -10.67
C PRO A 311 18.96 14.83 -12.17
N GLU A 312 18.58 13.68 -12.74
CA GLU A 312 19.03 13.27 -14.07
C GLU A 312 18.02 13.30 -15.23
N ASP A 313 16.68 13.22 -15.06
CA ASP A 313 15.70 13.49 -16.16
C ASP A 313 14.22 13.29 -15.76
N GLU A 314 13.32 13.77 -16.65
CA GLU A 314 11.84 13.70 -16.75
C GLU A 314 11.04 13.23 -15.52
N ILE A 315 10.08 14.05 -15.07
CA ILE A 315 9.20 13.78 -13.93
C ILE A 315 8.33 12.52 -14.20
N THR A 316 8.82 11.32 -13.85
CA THR A 316 7.99 10.11 -13.84
C THR A 316 7.39 9.95 -12.45
N ASP A 317 6.16 10.44 -12.31
CA ASP A 317 5.38 10.22 -11.11
C ASP A 317 4.80 8.80 -11.10
N HIS A 318 5.38 7.92 -10.27
CA HIS A 318 4.82 6.60 -10.02
C HIS A 318 3.52 6.68 -9.21
N PHE A 319 2.52 5.91 -9.62
CA PHE A 319 1.28 5.64 -8.89
C PHE A 319 0.99 4.12 -8.88
N PRO A 320 0.59 3.56 -7.73
CA PRO A 320 0.38 2.12 -7.59
C PRO A 320 -0.89 1.66 -8.31
N HIS A 321 -0.97 0.35 -8.53
CA HIS A 321 -2.24 -0.29 -8.82
C HIS A 321 -3.13 -0.24 -7.57
N LEU A 322 -4.28 0.42 -7.67
CA LEU A 322 -5.27 0.42 -6.61
C LEU A 322 -6.18 -0.79 -6.79
N MET A 323 -6.20 -1.68 -5.80
CA MET A 323 -7.16 -2.79 -5.68
C MET A 323 -8.19 -2.43 -4.62
N ILE A 324 -9.45 -2.34 -5.01
CA ILE A 324 -10.56 -2.09 -4.09
C ILE A 324 -11.09 -3.45 -3.65
N MET A 325 -11.05 -3.71 -2.36
CA MET A 325 -11.46 -4.96 -1.76
C MET A 325 -12.65 -4.76 -0.82
N HIS A 326 -13.75 -5.41 -1.14
CA HIS A 326 -14.93 -5.48 -0.28
C HIS A 326 -14.82 -6.73 0.57
N ASN A 327 -14.56 -6.55 1.85
CA ASN A 327 -14.57 -7.62 2.84
C ASN A 327 -16.00 -7.84 3.35
N ARG A 328 -16.27 -9.05 3.87
CA ARG A 328 -17.59 -9.45 4.39
C ARG A 328 -18.72 -9.28 3.36
N ALA A 329 -18.40 -9.50 2.09
CA ALA A 329 -19.35 -9.41 0.99
C ALA A 329 -20.46 -10.44 1.17
N GLN A 330 -21.70 -9.99 0.97
CA GLN A 330 -22.89 -10.82 1.11
C GLN A 330 -23.20 -11.53 -0.22
N MET A 331 -24.11 -12.51 -0.18
CA MET A 331 -24.51 -13.27 -1.38
C MET A 331 -25.01 -12.35 -2.50
N GLU A 332 -25.71 -11.27 -2.18
CA GLU A 332 -26.24 -10.32 -3.17
C GLU A 332 -25.13 -9.56 -3.93
N ASP A 333 -23.98 -9.35 -3.29
CA ASP A 333 -22.85 -8.61 -3.89
C ASP A 333 -22.18 -9.40 -5.01
N PHE A 334 -22.25 -10.73 -4.96
CA PHE A 334 -21.82 -11.63 -6.03
C PHE A 334 -22.80 -11.67 -7.22
N SER A 335 -23.95 -11.01 -7.15
CA SER A 335 -24.85 -10.93 -8.32
C SER A 335 -24.23 -10.04 -9.42
N PRO A 336 -24.30 -10.44 -10.71
CA PRO A 336 -23.72 -9.65 -11.80
C PRO A 336 -24.24 -8.22 -11.91
N SER A 337 -25.53 -8.00 -11.60
CA SER A 337 -26.16 -6.68 -11.63
C SER A 337 -25.61 -5.75 -10.54
N LYS A 338 -25.47 -6.26 -9.31
CA LYS A 338 -24.89 -5.51 -8.20
C LYS A 338 -23.41 -5.24 -8.46
N PHE A 339 -22.65 -6.27 -8.84
CA PHE A 339 -21.23 -6.15 -9.16
C PHE A 339 -20.97 -5.14 -10.29
N LYS A 340 -21.78 -5.15 -11.36
CA LYS A 340 -21.74 -4.13 -12.43
C LYS A 340 -21.92 -2.72 -11.89
N THR A 341 -22.91 -2.54 -11.02
CA THR A 341 -23.19 -1.24 -10.38
C THR A 341 -22.00 -0.78 -9.55
N MET A 342 -21.40 -1.68 -8.76
CA MET A 342 -20.18 -1.40 -8.00
C MET A 342 -19.05 -0.88 -8.89
N GLN A 343 -18.78 -1.59 -9.99
CA GLN A 343 -17.74 -1.20 -10.92
C GLN A 343 -18.00 0.14 -11.59
N GLN A 344 -19.25 0.46 -11.94
CA GLN A 344 -19.60 1.75 -12.54
C GLN A 344 -19.41 2.92 -11.56
N VAL A 345 -19.78 2.72 -10.30
CA VAL A 345 -19.60 3.73 -9.25
C VAL A 345 -18.11 4.05 -9.06
N TYR A 346 -17.27 3.04 -8.85
CA TYR A 346 -15.83 3.28 -8.68
C TYR A 346 -15.14 3.84 -9.92
N LYS A 347 -15.54 3.43 -11.13
CA LYS A 347 -15.04 4.08 -12.36
C LYS A 347 -15.32 5.56 -12.39
N THR A 348 -16.51 5.97 -11.95
CA THR A 348 -16.91 7.38 -11.94
C THR A 348 -16.14 8.16 -10.87
N LEU A 349 -15.97 7.56 -9.69
CA LEU A 349 -15.25 8.19 -8.56
C LEU A 349 -13.75 8.33 -8.79
N PHE A 350 -13.14 7.43 -9.56
CA PHE A 350 -11.70 7.40 -9.84
C PHE A 350 -11.34 7.80 -11.28
N ASP A 351 -12.28 8.34 -12.06
CA ASP A 351 -12.03 8.69 -13.47
C ASP A 351 -10.91 9.73 -13.63
N LYS A 352 -10.78 10.65 -12.67
CA LYS A 352 -9.77 11.70 -12.63
C LYS A 352 -8.53 11.36 -11.79
N SER A 353 -8.52 10.20 -11.14
CA SER A 353 -7.40 9.78 -10.30
C SER A 353 -6.26 9.27 -11.16
N LYS A 354 -5.03 9.50 -10.71
CA LYS A 354 -3.81 8.93 -11.30
C LYS A 354 -3.58 7.47 -10.86
N LEU A 355 -4.33 6.97 -9.87
CA LEU A 355 -4.24 5.60 -9.39
C LEU A 355 -4.74 4.60 -10.44
N ASN A 356 -4.01 3.50 -10.63
CA ASN A 356 -4.36 2.54 -11.67
C ASN A 356 -5.37 1.49 -11.17
N ILE A 357 -6.64 1.68 -11.52
CA ILE A 357 -7.75 0.75 -11.21
C ILE A 357 -8.10 -0.22 -12.37
N LYS A 358 -7.37 -0.20 -13.49
CA LYS A 358 -7.70 -0.94 -14.73
C LYS A 358 -6.61 -1.96 -15.10
N SER A 359 -5.99 -2.61 -14.12
CA SER A 359 -4.94 -3.63 -14.34
C SER A 359 -5.44 -5.07 -14.35
N GLU A 360 -6.75 -5.28 -14.44
CA GLU A 360 -7.40 -6.59 -14.58
C GLU A 360 -7.10 -7.61 -13.46
N ILE A 361 -6.63 -7.12 -12.30
CA ILE A 361 -6.37 -7.95 -11.11
C ILE A 361 -7.65 -8.28 -10.31
N GLY A 362 -8.79 -7.68 -10.69
CA GLY A 362 -10.09 -7.88 -10.06
C GLY A 362 -10.87 -9.12 -10.52
N LEU A 363 -12.00 -9.37 -9.86
CA LEU A 363 -12.89 -10.50 -10.12
C LEU A 363 -13.63 -10.43 -11.46
N GLY A 364 -13.90 -9.20 -11.94
CA GLY A 364 -14.62 -8.97 -13.20
C GLY A 364 -13.90 -9.44 -14.46
N SER A 365 -12.65 -9.90 -14.33
CA SER A 365 -11.89 -10.55 -15.41
C SER A 365 -12.48 -11.91 -15.83
N GLY A 366 -13.46 -12.46 -15.09
CA GLY A 366 -14.11 -13.74 -15.39
C GLY A 366 -13.23 -14.97 -15.14
N ARG A 367 -12.02 -14.78 -14.57
CA ARG A 367 -11.02 -15.85 -14.37
C ARG A 367 -11.30 -16.74 -13.16
N LEU A 368 -12.13 -16.29 -12.22
CA LEU A 368 -12.50 -17.04 -11.01
C LEU A 368 -13.96 -17.45 -11.05
N ILE A 369 -14.82 -16.47 -11.30
CA ILE A 369 -16.26 -16.62 -11.27
C ILE A 369 -16.75 -16.37 -12.69
N SER A 370 -17.12 -17.45 -13.38
CA SER A 370 -17.46 -17.42 -14.80
C SER A 370 -18.63 -16.48 -15.13
N TYR A 371 -19.58 -16.34 -14.20
CA TYR A 371 -20.73 -15.46 -14.36
C TYR A 371 -20.39 -13.97 -14.09
N LEU A 372 -19.27 -13.67 -13.42
CA LEU A 372 -18.73 -12.31 -13.25
C LEU A 372 -17.67 -12.02 -14.32
N ASN A 373 -18.13 -11.82 -15.54
CA ASN A 373 -17.28 -11.52 -16.69
C ASN A 373 -17.56 -10.13 -17.27
N SER A 374 -16.74 -9.70 -18.23
CA SER A 374 -16.89 -8.39 -18.88
C SER A 374 -18.21 -8.23 -19.64
N ASP A 375 -18.81 -9.32 -20.13
CA ASP A 375 -20.07 -9.27 -20.90
C ASP A 375 -21.25 -8.92 -19.99
N ASN A 376 -21.32 -9.57 -18.83
CA ASN A 376 -22.39 -9.37 -17.86
C ASN A 376 -22.16 -8.12 -17.01
N CYS A 377 -20.92 -7.90 -16.57
CA CYS A 377 -20.57 -6.89 -15.57
C CYS A 377 -19.98 -5.60 -16.16
N GLY A 378 -19.81 -5.53 -17.48
CA GLY A 378 -19.13 -4.44 -18.16
C GLY A 378 -17.62 -4.45 -17.93
N ARG A 379 -16.93 -3.41 -18.45
CA ARG A 379 -15.45 -3.33 -18.43
C ARG A 379 -14.86 -3.59 -17.03
N PRO A 380 -13.94 -4.53 -16.84
CA PRO A 380 -13.44 -4.86 -15.51
C PRO A 380 -12.61 -3.72 -14.90
N ILE A 381 -12.70 -3.59 -13.58
CA ILE A 381 -11.75 -2.83 -12.75
C ILE A 381 -11.14 -3.75 -11.68
N ASN A 382 -10.17 -3.24 -10.94
CA ASN A 382 -9.49 -3.91 -9.84
C ASN A 382 -10.37 -4.02 -8.57
N LEU A 383 -11.60 -4.50 -8.74
CA LEU A 383 -12.55 -4.77 -7.67
C LEU A 383 -12.50 -6.25 -7.30
N PHE A 384 -12.34 -6.52 -6.00
CA PHE A 384 -12.29 -7.86 -5.45
C PHE A 384 -13.27 -7.99 -4.28
N LEU A 385 -13.99 -9.11 -4.20
CA LEU A 385 -14.93 -9.41 -3.12
C LEU A 385 -14.38 -10.56 -2.29
N VAL A 386 -14.35 -10.39 -0.98
CA VAL A 386 -14.05 -11.44 0.00
C VAL A 386 -15.34 -11.70 0.78
N PRO A 387 -15.88 -12.93 0.75
CA PRO A 387 -17.15 -13.24 1.38
C PRO A 387 -17.05 -13.18 2.90
N GLU A 388 -18.20 -12.99 3.56
CA GLU A 388 -18.30 -13.22 5.00
C GLU A 388 -18.13 -14.71 5.31
N ILE A 389 -17.34 -15.00 6.35
CA ILE A 389 -16.92 -16.37 6.66
C ILE A 389 -17.78 -16.91 7.79
N ASN A 390 -18.64 -17.87 7.44
CA ASN A 390 -19.49 -18.59 8.38
C ASN A 390 -19.01 -20.05 8.51
N LEU A 391 -18.26 -20.35 9.57
CA LEU A 391 -17.67 -21.68 9.81
C LEU A 391 -18.71 -22.82 9.94
N ASN A 392 -19.97 -22.48 10.22
CA ASN A 392 -21.05 -23.43 10.49
C ASN A 392 -21.96 -23.71 9.27
N SER A 393 -21.64 -23.15 8.10
CA SER A 393 -22.58 -23.08 6.96
C SER A 393 -22.14 -23.84 5.70
N ASN A 394 -21.35 -24.90 5.87
CA ASN A 394 -20.79 -25.68 4.74
C ASN A 394 -21.86 -26.25 3.77
N ASP A 395 -23.12 -26.35 4.20
CA ASP A 395 -24.22 -26.91 3.41
C ASP A 395 -25.19 -25.86 2.82
N ILE A 396 -24.95 -24.56 3.05
CA ILE A 396 -25.81 -23.48 2.55
C ILE A 396 -25.21 -22.92 1.26
N TYR A 397 -26.04 -22.77 0.22
CA TYR A 397 -25.63 -22.09 -1.00
C TYR A 397 -25.32 -20.61 -0.69
N THR A 398 -24.05 -20.23 -0.76
CA THR A 398 -23.59 -18.86 -0.47
C THR A 398 -23.43 -17.99 -1.72
N GLY A 399 -23.61 -18.56 -2.91
CA GLY A 399 -23.49 -17.83 -4.18
C GLY A 399 -22.06 -17.50 -4.62
N HIS A 400 -21.03 -17.95 -3.89
CA HIS A 400 -19.62 -17.71 -4.23
C HIS A 400 -18.77 -18.98 -4.08
N PRO A 401 -17.59 -19.06 -4.73
CA PRO A 401 -16.62 -20.14 -4.51
C PRO A 401 -16.11 -20.16 -3.06
N PRO A 402 -15.53 -21.28 -2.58
CA PRO A 402 -14.94 -21.35 -1.26
C PRO A 402 -13.82 -20.32 -1.08
N LEU A 403 -13.62 -19.86 0.15
CA LEU A 403 -12.64 -18.81 0.49
C LEU A 403 -11.22 -19.16 -0.01
N GLU A 404 -10.83 -20.43 0.06
CA GLU A 404 -9.50 -20.88 -0.33
C GLU A 404 -9.24 -20.65 -1.81
N GLU A 405 -10.22 -20.91 -2.67
CA GLU A 405 -10.11 -20.66 -4.10
C GLU A 405 -10.07 -19.16 -4.39
N ILE A 406 -10.91 -18.39 -3.69
CA ILE A 406 -10.95 -16.92 -3.80
C ILE A 406 -9.59 -16.33 -3.44
N ILE A 407 -9.01 -16.68 -2.29
CA ILE A 407 -7.72 -16.14 -1.86
C ILE A 407 -6.56 -16.69 -2.69
N ALA A 408 -6.57 -17.97 -3.08
CA ALA A 408 -5.55 -18.52 -3.98
C ALA A 408 -5.51 -17.72 -5.29
N LYS A 409 -6.67 -17.36 -5.83
CA LYS A 409 -6.76 -16.55 -7.04
C LYS A 409 -6.38 -15.10 -6.82
N LEU A 410 -6.79 -14.50 -5.70
CA LEU A 410 -6.33 -13.16 -5.29
C LEU A 410 -4.80 -13.10 -5.29
N ARG A 411 -4.16 -14.08 -4.66
CA ARG A 411 -2.69 -14.17 -4.60
C ARG A 411 -2.08 -14.32 -5.99
N ALA A 412 -2.64 -15.19 -6.83
CA ALA A 412 -2.18 -15.37 -8.20
C ALA A 412 -2.32 -14.08 -9.04
N ASN A 413 -3.42 -13.34 -8.89
CA ASN A 413 -3.65 -12.07 -9.59
C ASN A 413 -2.68 -10.98 -9.11
N ILE A 414 -2.41 -10.90 -7.80
CA ILE A 414 -1.43 -9.95 -7.25
C ILE A 414 -0.03 -10.29 -7.75
N LEU A 415 0.40 -11.55 -7.66
CA LEU A 415 1.74 -11.98 -8.11
C LEU A 415 1.95 -11.81 -9.62
N GLY A 416 0.88 -11.95 -10.40
CA GLY A 416 0.89 -11.75 -11.86
C GLY A 416 0.66 -10.29 -12.30
N CYS A 417 0.57 -9.34 -11.36
CA CYS A 417 0.39 -7.94 -11.70
C CYS A 417 1.64 -7.35 -12.36
N THR A 418 1.43 -6.38 -13.25
CA THR A 418 2.51 -5.61 -13.87
C THR A 418 3.28 -4.83 -12.81
N ARG A 419 4.61 -4.93 -12.84
CA ARG A 419 5.49 -4.23 -11.90
C ARG A 419 5.94 -2.92 -12.55
N ASN A 420 5.24 -1.84 -12.23
CA ASN A 420 5.68 -0.51 -12.65
C ASN A 420 6.92 -0.11 -11.85
N SER A 421 7.90 0.48 -12.51
CA SER A 421 9.11 0.92 -11.82
C SER A 421 8.77 2.03 -10.82
N LEU A 422 9.18 1.87 -9.56
CA LEU A 422 8.97 2.85 -8.50
C LEU A 422 9.76 4.14 -8.73
N THR A 423 10.95 3.98 -9.31
CA THR A 423 11.89 5.06 -9.64
C THR A 423 12.46 4.83 -11.04
N HIS A 424 13.07 5.85 -11.63
CA HIS A 424 13.79 5.73 -12.90
C HIS A 424 14.90 4.68 -12.87
N VAL A 425 15.60 4.60 -11.74
CA VAL A 425 16.63 3.59 -11.51
C VAL A 425 15.95 2.33 -11.00
N GLN A 426 16.34 1.16 -11.52
CA GLN A 426 15.86 -0.12 -11.03
C GLN A 426 16.36 -0.34 -9.59
N LEU A 427 15.43 -0.58 -8.67
CA LEU A 427 15.74 -0.85 -7.28
C LEU A 427 15.96 -2.35 -7.05
N THR A 428 16.81 -2.65 -6.07
CA THR A 428 16.92 -3.95 -5.38
C THR A 428 16.04 -3.91 -4.13
N GLU A 429 15.73 -5.07 -3.52
CA GLU A 429 14.97 -5.05 -2.26
C GLU A 429 15.69 -4.28 -1.14
N ARG A 430 17.02 -4.41 -1.06
CA ARG A 430 17.84 -3.66 -0.09
C ARG A 430 17.84 -2.15 -0.35
N THR A 431 18.01 -1.74 -1.60
CA THR A 431 17.99 -0.32 -1.96
C THR A 431 16.58 0.28 -1.88
N TRP A 432 15.53 -0.52 -2.09
CA TRP A 432 14.15 -0.15 -1.81
C TRP A 432 13.94 0.21 -0.33
N LEU A 433 14.53 -0.55 0.60
CA LEU A 433 14.42 -0.24 2.02
C LEU A 433 15.05 1.13 2.37
N LEU A 434 16.19 1.47 1.74
CA LEU A 434 16.80 2.80 1.85
C LEU A 434 15.94 3.89 1.20
N TYR A 435 15.33 3.58 0.05
CA TYR A 435 14.37 4.45 -0.62
C TYR A 435 13.17 4.77 0.28
N CYS A 436 12.64 3.79 1.01
CA CYS A 436 11.57 4.01 2.00
C CYS A 436 11.95 5.09 3.04
N ALA A 437 13.18 5.08 3.55
CA ALA A 437 13.63 6.10 4.50
C ALA A 437 13.64 7.50 3.88
N LYS A 438 14.15 7.62 2.65
CA LYS A 438 14.14 8.88 1.89
C LYS A 438 12.73 9.39 1.63
N VAL A 439 11.81 8.50 1.22
CA VAL A 439 10.40 8.83 0.98
C VAL A 439 9.74 9.32 2.26
N TRP A 440 9.92 8.60 3.37
CA TRP A 440 9.31 8.96 4.66
C TRP A 440 9.77 10.33 5.15
N ASP A 441 11.07 10.62 5.05
CA ASP A 441 11.60 11.94 5.39
C ASP A 441 11.06 13.04 4.48
N THR A 442 10.86 12.75 3.19
CA THR A 442 10.27 13.70 2.24
C THR A 442 8.81 13.99 2.59
N VAL A 443 8.03 12.97 2.95
CA VAL A 443 6.63 13.12 3.38
C VAL A 443 6.55 13.94 4.66
N LYS A 444 7.39 13.67 5.67
CA LYS A 444 7.41 14.42 6.93
C LYS A 444 7.80 15.89 6.75
N LYS A 445 8.71 16.20 5.83
CA LYS A 445 9.20 17.56 5.55
C LYS A 445 8.39 18.29 4.48
N SER A 446 7.37 17.65 3.90
CA SER A 446 6.61 18.22 2.80
C SER A 446 5.78 19.43 3.25
N SER A 447 5.92 20.54 2.52
CA SER A 447 5.15 21.77 2.76
C SER A 447 3.65 21.58 2.47
N PHE A 448 3.28 20.62 1.62
CA PHE A 448 1.88 20.36 1.28
C PHE A 448 1.05 19.97 2.50
N PHE A 449 1.62 19.18 3.41
CA PHE A 449 0.92 18.83 4.66
C PHE A 449 0.72 20.06 5.54
N VAL A 450 1.72 20.93 5.64
CA VAL A 450 1.63 22.18 6.43
C VAL A 450 0.56 23.12 5.86
N GLU A 451 0.49 23.26 4.54
CA GLU A 451 -0.53 24.07 3.87
C GLU A 451 -1.92 23.46 4.02
N TYR A 452 -2.05 22.15 3.82
CA TYR A 452 -3.33 21.44 3.98
C TYR A 452 -3.86 21.57 5.41
N THR A 453 -3.00 21.43 6.43
CA THR A 453 -3.43 21.61 7.81
C THR A 453 -3.96 23.02 8.11
N LYS A 454 -3.41 24.07 7.48
CA LYS A 454 -3.93 25.44 7.64
C LYS A 454 -5.32 25.63 7.04
N LEU A 455 -5.70 24.78 6.10
CA LEU A 455 -6.99 24.82 5.40
C LEU A 455 -8.02 23.87 6.03
N MET A 456 -7.60 23.00 6.95
CA MET A 456 -8.53 22.16 7.69
C MET A 456 -9.38 23.02 8.64
N PRO A 457 -10.70 22.74 8.71
CA PRO A 457 -11.64 23.51 9.51
C PRO A 457 -11.43 23.37 11.01
#